data_AF-A0A1Y2XCU9-F1
#
_entry.id   AF-A0A1Y2XCU9-F1
#
_cell.length_a   1.000
_cell.length_b   1.000
_cell.length_c   1.000
_cell.angle_alpha   90.00
_cell.angle_beta   90.00
_cell.angle_gamma   90.00
#
_symmetry.space_group_name_H-M   'P 1'
#
loop_
_entity.id
_entity.type
_entity.pdbx_description
1 polymer ?
#
loop_
_entity_poly.entity_id
_entity_poly.type
_entity_poly.pdbx_seq_one_letter_code
_entity_poly.pdbx_strand_id
1 'polypeptide(L)'
;MITEFDSAESELLSLDSTSNPNSPKSINATTESIVSQVRQIIDRISDTAYAVLAHPPVFITPELLEKYVDVQARLGKPETLPQVFQMYASKPMPRESRGSISYAKQNPNRVANAIEPPVIEKALDTAIEARNLDAAVGIIENSYATKAFIRNKLLRKALLPVGTFAATPLAAYVLATNFSDLQDTMDSGTATNIAFAGILAYVGFTASIGVVALTTANDQMKRVTWAPGVPLRLRWIREEERAALDKIACAWGFQEKWRQGEEEGAEWDALREYIGQKGMVLDRTELMEGMDY
;
A
#
# COMPACT_ATOMS: atom_id res chain seq x y z
N MET A 1 -73.25 -1.16 -27.47
CA MET A 1 -73.12 -2.60 -27.78
C MET A 1 -71.95 -2.77 -28.74
N ILE A 2 -70.70 -2.56 -28.28
CA ILE A 2 -69.45 -2.84 -29.01
C ILE A 2 -68.32 -2.93 -27.95
N THR A 3 -68.02 -4.10 -27.40
CA THR A 3 -66.84 -4.32 -26.52
C THR A 3 -66.31 -5.76 -26.53
N GLU A 4 -66.68 -6.62 -27.50
CA GLU A 4 -66.19 -8.02 -27.53
C GLU A 4 -65.20 -8.32 -28.66
N PHE A 5 -65.04 -7.44 -29.67
CA PHE A 5 -64.13 -7.71 -30.80
C PHE A 5 -62.65 -7.38 -30.51
N ASP A 6 -62.34 -6.39 -29.66
CA ASP A 6 -60.94 -5.98 -29.39
C ASP A 6 -60.15 -6.97 -28.52
N SER A 7 -60.84 -7.81 -27.72
CA SER A 7 -60.19 -8.78 -26.83
C SER A 7 -59.67 -10.00 -27.60
N ALA A 8 -60.43 -10.45 -28.61
CA ALA A 8 -60.05 -11.61 -29.41
C ALA A 8 -58.88 -11.30 -30.36
N GLU A 9 -58.81 -10.08 -30.89
CA GLU A 9 -57.68 -9.64 -31.71
C GLU A 9 -56.40 -9.42 -30.88
N SER A 10 -56.54 -8.97 -29.63
CA SER A 10 -55.40 -8.84 -28.71
C SER A 10 -54.85 -10.21 -28.28
N GLU A 11 -55.71 -11.23 -28.11
CA GLU A 11 -55.26 -12.60 -27.84
C GLU A 11 -54.59 -13.25 -29.07
N LEU A 12 -55.11 -13.02 -30.29
CA LEU A 12 -54.49 -13.51 -31.53
C LEU A 12 -53.11 -12.89 -31.80
N LEU A 13 -52.92 -11.60 -31.49
CA LEU A 13 -51.63 -10.93 -31.64
C LEU A 13 -50.58 -11.40 -30.61
N SER A 14 -51.04 -11.89 -29.44
CA SER A 14 -50.17 -12.40 -28.37
C SER A 14 -49.58 -13.79 -28.67
N LEU A 15 -50.30 -14.60 -29.46
CA LEU A 15 -49.86 -15.95 -29.83
C LEU A 15 -48.81 -15.96 -30.95
N ASP A 16 -48.82 -14.98 -31.85
CA ASP A 16 -47.84 -14.88 -32.95
C ASP A 16 -46.43 -14.45 -32.46
N SER A 17 -46.35 -13.89 -31.25
CA SER A 17 -45.08 -13.51 -30.62
C SER A 17 -44.26 -14.68 -30.06
N THR A 18 -44.82 -15.90 -30.03
CA THR A 18 -44.22 -17.07 -29.35
C THR A 18 -43.46 -18.04 -30.28
N SER A 19 -43.37 -17.75 -31.58
CA SER A 19 -42.79 -18.70 -32.55
C SER A 19 -41.55 -18.20 -33.31
N ASN A 20 -40.76 -17.29 -32.71
CA ASN A 20 -39.48 -16.91 -33.30
C ASN A 20 -38.31 -17.20 -32.33
N PRO A 21 -37.50 -18.26 -32.55
CA PRO A 21 -36.36 -18.59 -31.70
C PRO A 21 -35.20 -17.58 -31.80
N ASN A 22 -35.33 -16.53 -32.61
CA ASN A 22 -34.33 -15.49 -32.84
C ASN A 22 -34.78 -14.09 -32.37
N SER A 23 -35.39 -13.99 -31.18
CA SER A 23 -35.58 -12.68 -30.54
C SER A 23 -34.37 -12.34 -29.64
N PRO A 24 -33.77 -11.13 -29.73
CA PRO A 24 -32.57 -10.77 -28.95
C PRO A 24 -32.81 -10.70 -27.44
N LYS A 25 -34.05 -10.84 -26.96
CA LYS A 25 -34.40 -10.82 -25.53
C LYS A 25 -34.07 -12.13 -24.80
N SER A 26 -34.15 -13.30 -25.44
CA SER A 26 -33.91 -14.57 -24.74
C SER A 26 -32.40 -14.81 -24.49
N ILE A 27 -31.55 -14.35 -25.41
CA ILE A 27 -30.09 -14.46 -25.30
C ILE A 27 -29.58 -13.56 -24.16
N ASN A 28 -30.13 -12.35 -24.02
CA ASN A 28 -29.75 -11.43 -22.94
C ASN A 28 -30.13 -11.98 -21.55
N ALA A 29 -31.33 -12.57 -21.40
CA ALA A 29 -31.76 -13.19 -20.14
C ALA A 29 -30.88 -14.38 -19.73
N THR A 30 -30.46 -15.23 -20.67
CA THR A 30 -29.52 -16.33 -20.37
C THR A 30 -28.14 -15.79 -20.01
N THR A 31 -27.67 -14.73 -20.66
CA THR A 31 -26.34 -14.16 -20.40
C THR A 31 -26.29 -13.48 -19.03
N GLU A 32 -27.35 -12.74 -18.66
CA GLU A 32 -27.52 -12.15 -17.32
C GLU A 32 -27.59 -13.22 -16.21
N SER A 33 -28.25 -14.36 -16.49
CA SER A 33 -28.28 -15.50 -15.56
C SER A 33 -26.91 -16.15 -15.35
N ILE A 34 -26.09 -16.25 -16.40
CA ILE A 34 -24.73 -16.79 -16.31
C ILE A 34 -23.82 -15.82 -15.55
N VAL A 35 -23.90 -14.52 -15.84
CA VAL A 35 -23.12 -13.49 -15.14
C VAL A 35 -23.46 -13.45 -13.64
N SER A 36 -24.74 -13.56 -13.28
CA SER A 36 -25.15 -13.62 -11.87
C SER A 36 -24.69 -14.91 -11.17
N GLN A 37 -24.72 -16.06 -11.85
CA GLN A 37 -24.16 -17.31 -11.32
C GLN A 37 -22.64 -17.21 -11.09
N VAL A 38 -21.90 -16.63 -12.04
CA VAL A 38 -20.45 -16.43 -11.90
C VAL A 38 -20.14 -15.51 -10.71
N ARG A 39 -20.89 -14.42 -10.53
CA ARG A 39 -20.74 -13.54 -9.36
C ARG A 39 -20.98 -14.28 -8.05
N GLN A 40 -22.04 -15.08 -7.95
CA GLN A 40 -22.30 -15.90 -6.76
C GLN A 40 -21.18 -16.91 -6.47
N ILE A 41 -20.57 -17.48 -7.50
CA ILE A 41 -19.42 -18.38 -7.34
C ILE A 41 -18.21 -17.60 -6.81
N ILE A 42 -17.92 -16.42 -7.38
CA ILE A 42 -16.85 -15.52 -6.90
C ILE A 42 -17.07 -15.15 -5.43
N ASP A 43 -18.31 -14.78 -5.07
CA ASP A 43 -18.70 -14.43 -3.70
C ASP A 43 -18.43 -15.61 -2.76
N ARG A 44 -18.92 -16.80 -3.11
CA ARG A 44 -18.70 -18.02 -2.30
C ARG A 44 -17.23 -18.37 -2.15
N ILE A 45 -16.41 -18.22 -3.20
CA ILE A 45 -14.97 -18.49 -3.13
C ILE A 45 -14.30 -17.47 -2.19
N SER A 46 -14.64 -16.19 -2.30
CA SER A 46 -14.13 -15.16 -1.41
C SER A 46 -14.55 -15.42 0.05
N ASP A 47 -15.82 -15.73 0.29
CA ASP A 47 -16.38 -15.96 1.63
C ASP A 47 -15.78 -17.21 2.28
N THR A 48 -15.61 -18.28 1.50
CA THR A 48 -14.97 -19.51 1.99
C THR A 48 -13.49 -19.29 2.28
N ALA A 49 -12.76 -18.58 1.42
CA ALA A 49 -11.37 -18.21 1.68
C ALA A 49 -11.23 -17.35 2.95
N TYR A 50 -12.12 -16.38 3.12
CA TYR A 50 -12.18 -15.54 4.32
C TYR A 50 -12.52 -16.38 5.56
N ALA A 51 -13.51 -17.28 5.49
CA ALA A 51 -13.90 -18.14 6.60
C ALA A 51 -12.78 -19.08 7.05
N VAL A 52 -11.99 -19.62 6.10
CA VAL A 52 -10.81 -20.43 6.39
C VAL A 52 -9.76 -19.61 7.15
N LEU A 53 -9.51 -18.36 6.72
CA LEU A 53 -8.58 -17.47 7.42
C LEU A 53 -9.10 -17.00 8.77
N ALA A 54 -10.41 -16.80 8.93
CA ALA A 54 -11.01 -16.38 10.19
C ALA A 54 -11.02 -17.52 11.24
N HIS A 55 -10.94 -18.78 10.81
CA HIS A 55 -11.05 -19.94 11.68
C HIS A 55 -9.98 -19.93 12.82
N PRO A 56 -10.36 -20.03 14.10
CA PRO A 56 -9.45 -19.81 15.25
C PRO A 56 -8.11 -20.58 15.24
N PRO A 57 -8.05 -21.89 14.90
CA PRO A 57 -6.78 -22.64 14.91
C PRO A 57 -5.86 -22.36 13.71
N VAL A 58 -6.29 -21.61 12.70
CA VAL A 58 -5.46 -21.32 11.53
C VAL A 58 -4.52 -20.15 11.85
N PHE A 59 -3.20 -20.40 11.89
CA PHE A 59 -2.22 -19.32 12.00
C PHE A 59 -1.96 -18.71 10.61
N ILE A 60 -2.05 -17.38 10.51
CA ILE A 60 -1.81 -16.67 9.26
C ILE A 60 -0.30 -16.46 9.12
N THR A 61 0.33 -17.24 8.24
CA THR A 61 1.73 -17.04 7.84
C THR A 61 1.84 -15.97 6.76
N PRO A 62 3.02 -15.35 6.55
CA PRO A 62 3.23 -14.39 5.47
C PRO A 62 2.91 -14.97 4.08
N GLU A 63 3.31 -16.22 3.83
CA GLU A 63 3.00 -16.93 2.58
C GLU A 63 1.50 -17.14 2.38
N LEU A 64 0.77 -17.48 3.45
CA LEU A 64 -0.67 -17.65 3.39
C LEU A 64 -1.38 -16.33 3.10
N LEU A 65 -0.89 -15.23 3.68
CA LEU A 65 -1.39 -13.88 3.41
C LEU A 65 -1.17 -13.49 1.94
N GLU A 66 0.02 -13.74 1.38
CA GLU A 66 0.33 -13.49 -0.02
C GLU A 66 -0.62 -14.28 -0.94
N LYS A 67 -0.81 -15.58 -0.69
CA LYS A 67 -1.75 -16.39 -1.49
C LYS A 67 -3.19 -15.92 -1.38
N TYR A 68 -3.60 -15.43 -0.21
CA TYR A 68 -4.92 -14.85 -0.06
C TYR A 68 -5.09 -13.56 -0.89
N VAL A 69 -4.11 -12.66 -0.83
CA VAL A 69 -4.11 -11.45 -1.67
C VAL A 69 -4.11 -11.81 -3.15
N ASP A 70 -3.34 -12.83 -3.57
CA ASP A 70 -3.34 -13.32 -4.95
C ASP A 70 -4.72 -13.82 -5.41
N VAL A 71 -5.42 -14.54 -4.54
CA VAL A 71 -6.77 -15.04 -4.83
C VAL A 71 -7.74 -13.87 -4.93
N GLN A 72 -7.73 -12.95 -3.96
CA GLN A 72 -8.63 -11.79 -3.97
C GLN A 72 -8.34 -10.83 -5.13
N ALA A 73 -7.08 -10.71 -5.54
CA ALA A 73 -6.68 -9.97 -6.72
C ALA A 73 -7.33 -10.51 -7.99
N ARG A 74 -7.37 -11.84 -8.14
CA ARG A 74 -8.00 -12.49 -9.29
C ARG A 74 -9.52 -12.43 -9.26
N LEU A 75 -10.12 -12.36 -8.07
CA LEU A 75 -11.56 -12.27 -7.86
C LEU A 75 -12.08 -10.82 -7.96
N GLY A 76 -11.21 -9.82 -7.90
CA GLY A 76 -11.58 -8.40 -7.95
C GLY A 76 -12.34 -7.92 -6.71
N LYS A 77 -12.13 -8.57 -5.55
CA LYS A 77 -12.86 -8.29 -4.30
C LYS A 77 -11.94 -7.78 -3.18
N PRO A 78 -11.71 -6.47 -3.08
CA PRO A 78 -10.80 -5.91 -2.09
C PRO A 78 -11.42 -5.71 -0.70
N GLU A 79 -12.74 -5.79 -0.55
CA GLU A 79 -13.47 -5.41 0.68
C GLU A 79 -12.99 -6.15 1.94
N THR A 80 -12.55 -7.40 1.78
CA THR A 80 -12.10 -8.24 2.90
C THR A 80 -10.62 -8.04 3.25
N LEU A 81 -9.84 -7.37 2.39
CA LEU A 81 -8.39 -7.20 2.56
C LEU A 81 -8.01 -6.40 3.81
N PRO A 82 -8.63 -5.24 4.12
CA PRO A 82 -8.33 -4.48 5.33
C PRO A 82 -8.51 -5.32 6.60
N GLN A 83 -9.62 -6.06 6.68
CA GLN A 83 -9.94 -6.90 7.84
C GLN A 83 -8.95 -8.04 8.00
N VAL A 84 -8.54 -8.69 6.90
CA VAL A 84 -7.53 -9.76 6.94
C VAL A 84 -6.17 -9.23 7.38
N PHE A 85 -5.78 -8.02 6.96
CA PHE A 85 -4.53 -7.38 7.41
C PHE A 85 -4.57 -7.09 8.92
N GLN A 86 -5.71 -6.63 9.42
CA GLN A 86 -5.90 -6.45 10.86
C GLN A 86 -5.86 -7.79 11.62
N MET A 87 -6.46 -8.86 11.07
CA MET A 87 -6.41 -10.20 11.64
C MET A 87 -4.99 -10.75 11.65
N TYR A 88 -4.21 -10.56 10.58
CA TYR A 88 -2.80 -10.99 10.53
C TYR A 88 -1.98 -10.43 11.71
N ALA A 89 -2.22 -9.17 12.09
CA ALA A 89 -1.51 -8.55 13.21
C ALA A 89 -2.02 -9.00 14.59
N SER A 90 -3.33 -9.26 14.74
CA SER A 90 -3.99 -9.39 16.04
C SER A 90 -4.42 -10.81 16.43
N LYS A 91 -4.49 -11.74 15.47
CA LYS A 91 -5.04 -13.08 15.68
C LYS A 91 -4.21 -13.86 16.71
N PRO A 92 -4.83 -14.54 17.70
CA PRO A 92 -4.08 -15.31 18.67
C PRO A 92 -3.42 -16.54 18.04
N MET A 93 -2.20 -16.85 18.48
CA MET A 93 -1.45 -18.00 17.99
C MET A 93 -1.86 -19.26 18.78
N PRO A 94 -2.30 -20.34 18.13
CA PRO A 94 -2.51 -21.61 18.80
C PRO A 94 -1.16 -22.14 19.29
N ARG A 95 -1.09 -22.52 20.56
CA ARG A 95 0.03 -23.19 21.19
C ARG A 95 -0.47 -24.48 21.82
N GLU A 96 0.16 -25.58 21.48
CA GLU A 96 -0.10 -26.84 22.14
C GLU A 96 0.50 -26.78 23.55
N SER A 97 -0.35 -26.89 24.57
CA SER A 97 0.07 -26.97 25.97
C SER A 97 -0.55 -28.22 26.57
N ARG A 98 0.30 -29.23 26.80
CA ARG A 98 -0.02 -30.47 27.52
C ARG A 98 -1.32 -31.14 27.03
N GLY A 99 -1.48 -31.31 25.72
CA GLY A 99 -2.65 -31.96 25.12
C GLY A 99 -3.91 -31.08 24.99
N SER A 100 -3.81 -29.78 25.30
CA SER A 100 -4.86 -28.79 25.05
C SER A 100 -4.35 -27.66 24.15
N ILE A 101 -5.20 -27.17 23.25
CA ILE A 101 -4.90 -26.02 22.38
C ILE A 101 -5.13 -24.75 23.20
N SER A 102 -4.05 -24.08 23.59
CA SER A 102 -4.10 -22.78 24.27
C SER A 102 -3.82 -21.66 23.26
N TYR A 103 -4.58 -20.57 23.32
CA TYR A 103 -4.44 -19.45 22.40
C TYR A 103 -3.61 -18.34 23.04
N ALA A 104 -2.42 -18.09 22.51
CA ALA A 104 -1.55 -17.01 22.98
C ALA A 104 -1.86 -15.70 22.24
N LYS A 105 -2.16 -14.64 22.99
CA LYS A 105 -2.40 -13.31 22.41
C LYS A 105 -1.14 -12.80 21.69
N GLN A 106 -1.30 -12.41 20.42
CA GLN A 106 -0.21 -11.80 19.66
C GLN A 106 -0.09 -10.31 19.94
N ASN A 107 1.13 -9.79 19.83
CA ASN A 107 1.37 -8.35 19.90
C ASN A 107 1.36 -7.78 18.48
N PRO A 108 0.37 -6.95 18.12
CA PRO A 108 0.24 -6.39 16.77
C PRO A 108 1.40 -5.44 16.40
N ASN A 109 2.19 -4.98 17.38
CA ASN A 109 3.30 -4.07 17.15
C ASN A 109 4.65 -4.78 16.93
N ARG A 110 4.66 -6.11 16.81
CA ARG A 110 5.89 -6.89 16.62
C ARG A 110 6.37 -6.75 15.17
N VAL A 111 7.69 -6.60 14.98
CA VAL A 111 8.33 -6.50 13.64
C VAL A 111 8.00 -7.70 12.74
N ALA A 112 7.91 -8.90 13.33
CA ALA A 112 7.56 -10.12 12.61
C ALA A 112 6.15 -10.10 11.99
N ASN A 113 5.25 -9.27 12.52
CA ASN A 113 3.88 -9.12 12.02
C ASN A 113 3.78 -7.96 11.01
N ALA A 114 4.91 -7.41 10.54
CA ALA A 114 4.90 -6.44 9.45
C ALA A 114 4.58 -7.14 8.13
N ILE A 115 3.66 -6.56 7.36
CA ILE A 115 3.32 -7.03 6.03
C ILE A 115 4.40 -6.54 5.05
N GLU A 116 4.74 -7.37 4.07
CA GLU A 116 5.74 -7.02 3.07
C GLU A 116 5.21 -6.02 2.05
N PRO A 117 6.01 -5.01 1.64
CA PRO A 117 5.62 -4.03 0.62
C PRO A 117 5.00 -4.60 -0.66
N PRO A 118 5.54 -5.66 -1.32
CA PRO A 118 4.96 -6.17 -2.56
C PRO A 118 3.54 -6.72 -2.39
N VAL A 119 3.24 -7.32 -1.22
CA VAL A 119 1.90 -7.84 -0.91
C VAL A 119 0.92 -6.67 -0.72
N ILE A 120 1.37 -5.59 -0.08
CA ILE A 120 0.56 -4.38 0.13
C ILE A 120 0.30 -3.67 -1.20
N GLU A 121 1.30 -3.52 -2.05
CA GLU A 121 1.16 -2.90 -3.38
C GLU A 121 0.16 -3.65 -4.24
N LYS A 122 0.24 -5.00 -4.26
CA LYS A 122 -0.73 -5.83 -4.97
C LYS A 122 -2.14 -5.67 -4.42
N ALA A 123 -2.31 -5.68 -3.09
CA ALA A 123 -3.60 -5.43 -2.48
C ALA A 123 -4.16 -4.04 -2.83
N LEU A 124 -3.32 -3.01 -2.82
CA LEU A 124 -3.69 -1.65 -3.19
C LEU A 124 -4.12 -1.56 -4.66
N ASP A 125 -3.38 -2.18 -5.57
CA ASP A 125 -3.72 -2.22 -7.00
C ASP A 125 -5.09 -2.86 -7.24
N THR A 126 -5.41 -3.92 -6.50
CA THR A 126 -6.71 -4.58 -6.61
C THR A 126 -7.85 -3.72 -6.07
N ALA A 127 -7.60 -2.92 -5.04
CA ALA A 127 -8.59 -1.98 -4.51
C ALA A 127 -8.82 -0.79 -5.46
N ILE A 128 -7.76 -0.32 -6.11
CA ILE A 128 -7.81 0.72 -7.14
C ILE A 128 -8.58 0.22 -8.37
N GLU A 129 -8.28 -1.00 -8.85
CA GLU A 129 -8.95 -1.61 -10.00
C GLU A 129 -10.45 -1.82 -9.74
N ALA A 130 -10.80 -2.28 -8.54
CA ALA A 130 -12.19 -2.46 -8.12
C ALA A 130 -12.91 -1.14 -7.79
N ARG A 131 -12.22 0.01 -7.86
CA ARG A 131 -12.72 1.34 -7.49
C ARG A 131 -13.43 1.32 -6.13
N ASN A 132 -12.75 0.82 -5.10
CA ASN A 132 -13.22 0.88 -3.72
C ASN A 132 -12.23 1.68 -2.85
N LEU A 133 -12.56 2.94 -2.58
CA LEU A 133 -11.70 3.86 -1.84
C LEU A 133 -11.57 3.47 -0.36
N ASP A 134 -12.67 3.05 0.25
CA ASP A 134 -12.69 2.63 1.67
C ASP A 134 -11.76 1.43 1.89
N ALA A 135 -11.81 0.43 1.00
CA ALA A 135 -10.89 -0.69 1.05
C ALA A 135 -9.43 -0.26 0.84
N ALA A 136 -9.16 0.68 -0.07
CA ALA A 136 -7.80 1.17 -0.34
C ALA A 136 -7.21 1.92 0.88
N VAL A 137 -8.00 2.81 1.50
CA VAL A 137 -7.59 3.50 2.73
C VAL A 137 -7.41 2.51 3.87
N GLY A 138 -8.36 1.59 4.07
CA GLY A 138 -8.27 0.54 5.09
C GLY A 138 -7.05 -0.37 4.93
N ILE A 139 -6.61 -0.65 3.70
CA ILE A 139 -5.36 -1.36 3.42
C ILE A 139 -4.16 -0.55 3.93
N ILE A 140 -4.09 0.75 3.62
CA ILE A 140 -2.99 1.63 4.06
C ILE A 140 -2.92 1.71 5.59
N GLU A 141 -4.07 1.82 6.26
CA GLU A 141 -4.14 1.91 7.72
C GLU A 141 -3.64 0.64 8.42
N ASN A 142 -4.05 -0.52 7.91
CA ASN A 142 -3.69 -1.81 8.48
C ASN A 142 -2.32 -2.33 8.01
N SER A 143 -1.64 -1.59 7.12
CA SER A 143 -0.30 -1.94 6.63
C SER A 143 0.74 -0.85 6.96
N TYR A 144 0.87 0.18 6.12
CA TYR A 144 1.89 1.21 6.20
C TYR A 144 1.80 2.06 7.47
N ALA A 145 0.58 2.33 7.99
CA ALA A 145 0.40 3.12 9.21
C ALA A 145 0.70 2.32 10.51
N THR A 146 0.95 1.01 10.42
CA THR A 146 1.16 0.18 11.61
C THR A 146 2.54 0.38 12.24
N LYS A 147 2.61 0.30 13.57
CA LYS A 147 3.88 0.37 14.31
C LYS A 147 4.81 -0.79 13.97
N ALA A 148 4.27 -1.95 13.61
CA ALA A 148 5.04 -3.10 13.16
C ALA A 148 5.83 -2.77 11.88
N PHE A 149 5.15 -2.18 10.90
CA PHE A 149 5.76 -1.77 9.64
C PHE A 149 6.84 -0.71 9.83
N ILE A 150 6.57 0.33 10.63
CA ILE A 150 7.57 1.38 10.94
C ILE A 150 8.84 0.78 11.57
N ARG A 151 8.69 -0.17 12.50
CA ARG A 151 9.83 -0.84 13.14
C ARG A 151 10.58 -1.73 12.16
N ASN A 152 9.87 -2.44 11.28
CA ASN A 152 10.49 -3.24 10.23
C ASN A 152 11.26 -2.36 9.23
N LYS A 153 10.69 -1.21 8.85
CA LYS A 153 11.35 -0.22 8.00
C LYS A 153 12.63 0.30 8.64
N LEU A 154 12.58 0.68 9.91
CA LEU A 154 13.77 1.09 10.66
C LEU A 154 14.83 -0.02 10.64
N LEU A 155 14.43 -1.27 10.90
CA LEU A 155 15.36 -2.39 10.88
C LEU A 155 15.94 -2.66 9.49
N ARG A 156 15.14 -2.66 8.42
CA ARG A 156 15.63 -3.01 7.08
C ARG A 156 16.36 -1.85 6.39
N LYS A 157 15.80 -0.63 6.46
CA LYS A 157 16.32 0.55 5.75
C LYS A 157 17.37 1.33 6.54
N ALA A 158 17.34 1.30 7.88
CA ALA A 158 18.36 2.00 8.67
C ALA A 158 19.57 1.12 9.03
N LEU A 159 19.44 -0.22 9.03
CA LEU A 159 20.54 -1.11 9.39
C LEU A 159 21.74 -0.98 8.46
N LEU A 160 21.51 -0.86 7.15
CA LEU A 160 22.57 -0.74 6.16
C LEU A 160 23.38 0.57 6.34
N PRO A 161 22.77 1.77 6.35
CA PRO A 161 23.51 3.02 6.55
C PRO A 161 24.08 3.17 7.97
N VAL A 162 23.40 2.66 9.00
CA VAL A 162 23.96 2.70 10.37
C VAL A 162 25.13 1.73 10.50
N GLY A 163 25.03 0.55 9.90
CA GLY A 163 26.08 -0.45 9.88
C GLY A 163 27.33 0.04 9.15
N THR A 164 27.17 0.67 7.98
CA THR A 164 28.30 1.27 7.26
C THR A 164 28.93 2.40 8.06
N PHE A 165 28.12 3.30 8.64
CA PHE A 165 28.63 4.40 9.46
C PHE A 165 29.40 3.91 10.70
N ALA A 166 28.94 2.83 11.34
CA ALA A 166 29.62 2.23 12.48
C ALA A 166 30.94 1.55 12.10
N ALA A 167 31.05 1.00 10.88
CA ALA A 167 32.29 0.40 10.38
C ALA A 167 33.29 1.44 9.84
N THR A 168 32.85 2.67 9.54
CA THR A 168 33.68 3.74 8.98
C THR A 168 34.98 4.00 9.76
N PRO A 169 35.01 4.09 11.11
CA PRO A 169 36.26 4.36 11.83
C PRO A 169 37.29 3.24 11.68
N LEU A 170 36.87 1.98 11.62
CA LEU A 170 37.78 0.86 11.39
C LEU A 170 38.37 0.91 9.98
N ALA A 171 37.53 1.15 8.97
CA ALA A 171 37.98 1.30 7.59
C ALA A 171 38.93 2.51 7.43
N ALA A 172 38.58 3.65 8.03
CA ALA A 172 39.39 4.86 8.00
C ALA A 172 40.76 4.64 8.65
N TYR A 173 40.83 3.88 9.75
CA TYR A 173 42.11 3.58 10.42
C TYR A 173 43.01 2.70 9.55
N VAL A 174 42.46 1.66 8.92
CA VAL A 174 43.23 0.80 8.00
C VAL A 174 43.72 1.60 6.78
N LEU A 175 42.86 2.44 6.19
CA LEU A 175 43.25 3.31 5.08
C LEU A 175 44.34 4.32 5.49
N ALA A 176 44.20 4.93 6.67
CA ALA A 176 45.20 5.87 7.19
C ALA A 176 46.56 5.20 7.45
N THR A 177 46.57 3.94 7.90
CA THR A 177 47.80 3.18 8.14
C THR A 177 48.52 2.85 6.82
N ASN A 178 47.78 2.43 5.78
CA ASN A 178 48.39 2.23 4.47
C ASN A 178 48.90 3.54 3.85
N PHE A 179 48.25 4.67 4.14
CA PHE A 179 48.64 5.97 3.64
C PHE A 179 49.89 6.52 4.35
N SER A 180 50.08 6.23 5.63
CA SER A 180 51.27 6.64 6.38
C SER A 180 52.52 5.91 5.90
N ASP A 181 52.41 4.66 5.45
CA ASP A 181 53.53 3.89 4.87
C ASP A 181 54.02 4.45 3.52
N LEU A 182 53.23 5.29 2.85
CA LEU A 182 53.57 5.93 1.57
C LEU A 182 54.25 7.31 1.73
N GLN A 183 54.37 7.82 2.96
CA GLN A 183 54.89 9.15 3.26
C GLN A 183 56.15 9.08 4.14
N ASP A 184 57.28 9.58 3.64
CA ASP A 184 58.56 9.60 4.39
C ASP A 184 58.83 10.91 5.17
N THR A 185 57.91 11.87 5.14
CA THR A 185 58.14 13.23 5.68
C THR A 185 57.72 13.41 7.15
N MET A 186 56.94 12.48 7.71
CA MET A 186 56.42 12.54 9.08
C MET A 186 56.58 11.19 9.77
N ASP A 187 56.59 11.19 11.12
CA ASP A 187 56.54 9.96 11.89
C ASP A 187 55.21 9.22 11.64
N SER A 188 55.28 7.90 11.48
CA SER A 188 54.15 7.04 11.07
C SER A 188 52.94 7.20 12.00
N GLY A 189 53.18 7.39 13.30
CA GLY A 189 52.12 7.65 14.29
C GLY A 189 51.40 8.98 14.06
N THR A 190 52.14 10.06 13.80
CA THR A 190 51.56 11.37 13.51
C THR A 190 50.84 11.42 12.16
N ALA A 191 51.41 10.80 11.12
CA ALA A 191 50.82 10.74 9.80
C ALA A 191 49.49 9.98 9.79
N THR A 192 49.43 8.83 10.48
CA THR A 192 48.20 8.03 10.60
C THR A 192 47.09 8.80 11.31
N ASN A 193 47.40 9.52 12.39
CA ASN A 193 46.40 10.30 13.13
C ASN A 193 45.83 11.47 12.31
N ILE A 194 46.69 12.18 11.57
CA ILE A 194 46.26 13.30 10.71
C ILE A 194 45.41 12.77 9.54
N ALA A 195 45.85 11.70 8.87
CA ALA A 195 45.11 11.08 7.78
C ALA A 195 43.76 10.52 8.25
N PHE A 196 43.74 9.82 9.40
CA PHE A 196 42.52 9.31 10.02
C PHE A 196 41.53 10.43 10.35
N ALA A 197 41.99 11.51 10.98
CA ALA A 197 41.17 12.67 11.29
C ALA A 197 40.61 13.34 10.01
N GLY A 198 41.43 13.47 8.97
CA GLY A 198 41.02 14.02 7.67
C GLY A 198 39.95 13.17 6.99
N ILE A 199 40.14 11.84 6.94
CA ILE A 199 39.17 10.90 6.35
C ILE A 199 37.86 10.93 7.13
N LEU A 200 37.90 10.88 8.46
CA LEU A 200 36.70 10.94 9.29
C LEU A 200 35.96 12.26 9.15
N ALA A 201 36.67 13.38 9.10
CA ALA A 201 36.06 14.68 8.87
C ALA A 201 35.35 14.71 7.51
N TYR A 202 36.02 14.32 6.44
CA TYR A 202 35.44 14.28 5.09
C TYR A 202 34.19 13.39 5.02
N VAL A 203 34.29 12.15 5.52
CA VAL A 203 33.15 11.22 5.54
C VAL A 203 32.01 11.75 6.41
N GLY A 204 32.31 12.32 7.58
CA GLY A 204 31.30 12.92 8.46
C GLY A 204 30.55 14.08 7.80
N PHE A 205 31.26 15.01 7.16
CA PHE A 205 30.65 16.14 6.45
C PHE A 205 29.82 15.68 5.25
N THR A 206 30.38 14.83 4.38
CA THR A 206 29.66 14.31 3.21
C THR A 206 28.43 13.49 3.59
N ALA A 207 28.52 12.66 4.63
CA ALA A 207 27.38 11.89 5.15
C ALA A 207 26.29 12.82 5.69
N SER A 208 26.64 13.90 6.39
CA SER A 208 25.65 14.88 6.87
C SER A 208 24.87 15.51 5.71
N ILE A 209 25.55 15.89 4.62
CA ILE A 209 24.91 16.45 3.42
C ILE A 209 24.05 15.40 2.74
N GLY A 210 24.52 14.16 2.63
CA GLY A 210 23.76 13.04 2.06
C GLY A 210 22.46 12.76 2.82
N VAL A 211 22.48 12.82 4.15
CA VAL A 211 21.26 12.66 4.96
C VAL A 211 20.27 13.79 4.70
N VAL A 212 20.74 15.04 4.60
CA VAL A 212 19.88 16.19 4.29
C VAL A 212 19.29 16.05 2.88
N ALA A 213 20.10 15.67 1.89
CA ALA A 213 19.65 15.44 0.52
C ALA A 213 18.58 14.33 0.45
N LEU A 214 18.84 13.17 1.08
CA LEU A 214 17.90 12.05 1.11
C LEU A 214 16.58 12.41 1.78
N THR A 215 16.62 13.22 2.83
CA THR A 215 15.42 13.62 3.59
C THR A 215 14.66 14.79 2.95
N THR A 216 15.28 15.51 2.02
CA THR A 216 14.70 16.68 1.34
C THR A 216 14.25 16.39 -0.10
N ALA A 217 14.66 15.26 -0.69
CA ALA A 217 14.24 14.87 -2.04
C ALA A 217 12.70 14.79 -2.17
N ASN A 218 12.15 15.52 -3.14
CA ASN A 218 10.70 15.63 -3.38
C ASN A 218 10.26 15.14 -4.76
N ASP A 219 11.17 14.63 -5.61
CA ASP A 219 10.85 14.25 -7.00
C ASP A 219 9.80 13.14 -7.10
N GLN A 220 9.65 12.32 -6.05
CA GLN A 220 8.65 11.26 -5.96
C GLN A 220 7.24 11.74 -5.58
N MET A 221 7.04 13.03 -5.30
CA MET A 221 5.76 13.59 -4.88
C MET A 221 5.03 14.18 -6.09
N LYS A 222 3.93 13.54 -6.51
CA LYS A 222 3.14 14.03 -7.64
C LYS A 222 2.00 14.92 -7.18
N ARG A 223 1.03 14.34 -6.46
CA ARG A 223 -0.18 15.02 -5.99
C ARG A 223 -0.16 15.24 -4.49
N VAL A 224 0.31 14.24 -3.74
CA VAL A 224 0.34 14.28 -2.27
C VAL A 224 1.71 14.74 -1.80
N THR A 225 1.74 15.90 -1.14
CA THR A 225 2.95 16.54 -0.60
C THR A 225 2.89 16.70 0.91
N TRP A 226 4.04 16.86 1.57
CA TRP A 226 4.09 17.09 3.02
C TRP A 226 3.68 18.52 3.39
N ALA A 227 2.77 18.68 4.34
CA ALA A 227 2.41 20.01 4.83
C ALA A 227 3.65 20.77 5.37
N PRO A 228 3.68 22.12 5.25
CA PRO A 228 4.74 22.91 5.84
C PRO A 228 4.80 22.66 7.36
N GLY A 229 6.01 22.58 7.92
CA GLY A 229 6.23 22.32 9.35
C GLY A 229 6.34 20.85 9.76
N VAL A 230 6.08 19.88 8.87
CA VAL A 230 6.30 18.45 9.19
C VAL A 230 7.80 18.14 9.32
N PRO A 231 8.27 17.55 10.43
CA PRO A 231 9.69 17.28 10.64
C PRO A 231 10.22 16.20 9.69
N LEU A 232 11.46 16.36 9.22
CA LEU A 232 12.11 15.47 8.23
C LEU A 232 12.12 14.00 8.64
N ARG A 233 12.30 13.71 9.94
CA ARG A 233 12.23 12.33 10.46
C ARG A 233 10.87 11.68 10.22
N LEU A 234 9.79 12.43 10.43
CA LEU A 234 8.44 11.90 10.26
C LEU A 234 8.13 11.65 8.79
N ARG A 235 8.60 12.55 7.90
CA ARG A 235 8.52 12.37 6.44
C ARG A 235 9.18 11.06 6.02
N TRP A 236 10.43 10.83 6.44
CA TRP A 236 11.14 9.59 6.11
C TRP A 236 10.42 8.34 6.62
N ILE A 237 9.91 8.36 7.86
CA ILE A 237 9.18 7.22 8.43
C ILE A 237 7.91 6.93 7.63
N ARG A 238 7.14 7.97 7.27
CA ARG A 238 5.82 7.86 6.65
C ARG A 238 5.84 7.98 5.12
N GLU A 239 7.02 7.98 4.49
CA GLU A 239 7.13 8.15 3.04
C GLU A 239 6.41 7.07 2.23
N GLU A 240 6.35 5.84 2.72
CA GLU A 240 5.61 4.75 2.03
C GLU A 240 4.10 4.93 2.15
N GLU A 241 3.62 5.43 3.28
CA GLU A 241 2.21 5.80 3.47
C GLU A 241 1.82 6.94 2.51
N ARG A 242 2.67 7.98 2.41
CA ARG A 242 2.48 9.08 1.46
C ARG A 242 2.48 8.57 0.02
N ALA A 243 3.43 7.73 -0.37
CA ALA A 243 3.51 7.19 -1.72
C ALA A 243 2.28 6.33 -2.09
N ALA A 244 1.75 5.56 -1.14
CA ALA A 244 0.51 4.80 -1.35
C ALA A 244 -0.71 5.73 -1.53
N LEU A 245 -0.82 6.78 -0.72
CA LEU A 245 -1.88 7.78 -0.85
C LEU A 245 -1.76 8.58 -2.15
N ASP A 246 -0.55 8.89 -2.59
CA ASP A 246 -0.27 9.55 -3.87
C ASP A 246 -0.70 8.66 -5.05
N LYS A 247 -0.48 7.35 -4.95
CA LYS A 247 -0.95 6.38 -5.94
C LYS A 247 -2.48 6.30 -5.99
N ILE A 248 -3.16 6.28 -4.85
CA ILE A 248 -4.63 6.35 -4.79
C ILE A 248 -5.12 7.67 -5.42
N ALA A 249 -4.55 8.80 -5.02
CA ALA A 249 -4.91 10.11 -5.55
C ALA A 249 -4.72 10.16 -7.07
N CYS A 250 -3.60 9.67 -7.59
CA CYS A 250 -3.35 9.62 -9.04
C CYS A 250 -4.33 8.70 -9.80
N ALA A 251 -4.83 7.64 -9.17
CA ALA A 251 -5.74 6.69 -9.82
C ALA A 251 -7.21 7.11 -9.74
N TRP A 252 -7.61 7.80 -8.67
CA TRP A 252 -8.99 8.22 -8.44
C TRP A 252 -9.36 9.52 -9.14
N GLY A 253 -8.40 10.44 -9.23
CA GLY A 253 -8.61 11.71 -9.89
C GLY A 253 -8.27 11.71 -11.38
N PHE A 254 -8.28 12.90 -11.97
CA PHE A 254 -7.92 13.13 -13.36
C PHE A 254 -6.43 12.83 -13.58
N GLN A 255 -6.17 12.01 -14.61
CA GLN A 255 -4.82 11.74 -15.07
C GLN A 255 -4.19 12.95 -15.79
N GLU A 256 -5.03 13.86 -16.27
CA GLU A 256 -4.65 15.05 -17.02
C GLU A 256 -4.20 16.16 -16.07
N LYS A 257 -2.93 16.56 -16.14
CA LYS A 257 -2.32 17.53 -15.22
C LYS A 257 -3.09 18.86 -15.13
N TRP A 258 -3.61 19.36 -16.25
CA TRP A 258 -4.31 20.64 -16.31
C TRP A 258 -5.73 20.62 -15.72
N ARG A 259 -6.28 19.42 -15.42
CA ARG A 259 -7.59 19.26 -14.76
C ARG A 259 -7.45 18.85 -13.30
N GLN A 260 -6.23 18.61 -12.84
CA GLN A 260 -5.98 18.34 -11.43
C GLN A 260 -6.41 19.57 -10.63
N GLY A 261 -7.16 19.36 -9.55
CA GLY A 261 -7.69 20.42 -8.70
C GLY A 261 -9.15 20.81 -8.97
N GLU A 262 -9.72 20.41 -10.12
CA GLU A 262 -11.15 20.57 -10.44
C GLU A 262 -12.01 19.38 -9.96
N GLU A 263 -11.42 18.46 -9.20
CA GLU A 263 -12.06 17.23 -8.75
C GLU A 263 -12.99 17.51 -7.58
N GLU A 264 -14.27 17.20 -7.78
CA GLU A 264 -15.32 17.31 -6.77
C GLU A 264 -16.00 15.94 -6.58
N GLY A 265 -16.30 15.60 -5.34
CA GLY A 265 -17.02 14.37 -5.01
C GLY A 265 -16.87 13.99 -3.54
N ALA A 266 -17.91 13.39 -2.96
CA ALA A 266 -17.92 13.04 -1.54
C ALA A 266 -16.74 12.13 -1.14
N GLU A 267 -16.37 11.18 -2.00
CA GLU A 267 -15.23 10.28 -1.78
C GLU A 267 -13.88 10.99 -1.92
N TRP A 268 -13.80 11.96 -2.84
CA TRP A 268 -12.60 12.77 -3.06
C TRP A 268 -12.37 13.73 -1.90
N ASP A 269 -13.43 14.37 -1.41
CA ASP A 269 -13.40 15.23 -0.23
C ASP A 269 -13.03 14.44 1.03
N ALA A 270 -13.57 13.22 1.18
CA ALA A 270 -13.20 12.32 2.27
C ALA A 270 -11.70 11.94 2.20
N LEU A 271 -11.18 11.65 1.00
CA LEU A 271 -9.75 11.38 0.81
C LEU A 271 -8.89 12.61 1.14
N ARG A 272 -9.32 13.80 0.73
CA ARG A 272 -8.63 15.06 1.02
C ARG A 272 -8.60 15.35 2.52
N GLU A 273 -9.72 15.16 3.22
CA GLU A 273 -9.79 15.29 4.67
C GLU A 273 -8.87 14.28 5.35
N TYR A 274 -8.92 13.01 4.92
CA TYR A 274 -8.06 11.95 5.44
C TYR A 274 -6.57 12.29 5.31
N ILE A 275 -6.14 12.72 4.12
CA ILE A 275 -4.75 13.14 3.84
C ILE A 275 -4.39 14.35 4.72
N GLY A 276 -5.30 15.32 4.85
CA GLY A 276 -5.14 16.50 5.70
C GLY A 276 -4.93 16.15 7.18
N GLN A 277 -5.72 15.23 7.74
CA GLN A 277 -5.58 14.76 9.12
C GLN A 277 -4.21 14.11 9.38
N LYS A 278 -3.57 13.55 8.35
CA LYS A 278 -2.25 12.94 8.45
C LYS A 278 -1.08 13.93 8.30
N GLY A 279 -1.34 15.22 8.09
CA GLY A 279 -0.31 16.25 7.90
C GLY A 279 0.26 16.29 6.47
N MET A 280 -0.52 15.82 5.50
CA MET A 280 -0.20 15.89 4.08
C MET A 280 -1.19 16.85 3.39
N VAL A 281 -0.80 17.37 2.24
CA VAL A 281 -1.62 18.26 1.42
C VAL A 281 -1.80 17.59 0.06
N LEU A 282 -3.06 17.36 -0.28
CA LEU A 282 -3.48 16.91 -1.60
C LEU A 282 -3.57 18.13 -2.53
N ASP A 283 -2.89 18.05 -3.67
CA ASP A 283 -2.88 19.07 -4.72
C ASP A 283 -2.50 20.45 -4.17
N ARG A 284 -1.21 20.62 -3.87
CA ARG A 284 -0.69 21.93 -3.44
C ARG A 284 -0.75 22.88 -4.61
N THR A 285 -1.49 23.98 -4.42
CA THR A 285 -1.70 25.02 -5.43
C THR A 285 -0.40 25.56 -6.04
N GLU A 286 0.62 25.78 -5.21
CA GLU A 286 1.96 26.26 -5.62
C GLU A 286 2.76 25.28 -6.49
N LEU A 287 2.33 24.02 -6.60
CA LEU A 287 3.00 22.98 -7.37
C LEU A 287 2.15 22.52 -8.56
N MET A 288 1.01 23.16 -8.81
CA MET A 288 0.13 22.85 -9.93
C MET A 288 0.53 23.64 -11.16
N GLU A 289 0.62 22.94 -12.30
CA GLU A 289 0.96 23.51 -13.58
C GLU A 289 -0.10 24.55 -14.00
N GLY A 290 0.32 25.82 -14.15
CA GLY A 290 -0.57 26.92 -14.55
C GLY A 290 -1.10 27.80 -13.42
N MET A 291 -0.68 27.59 -12.16
CA MET A 291 -1.01 28.46 -11.02
C MET A 291 0.19 29.27 -10.48
N ASP A 292 1.28 29.31 -11.23
CA ASP A 292 2.40 30.23 -11.00
C ASP A 292 1.98 31.65 -11.45
N TYR A 293 1.90 32.59 -10.52
CA TYR A 293 1.87 34.04 -10.78
C TYR A 293 3.24 34.66 -10.48
#